data_AF-A0A8S2A6T6-F1
#
_entry.id   AF-A0A8S2A6T6-F1
#
_cell.length_a   1.000
_cell.length_b   1.000
_cell.length_c   1.000
_cell.angle_alpha   90.00
_cell.angle_beta   90.00
_cell.angle_gamma   90.00
#
_symmetry.space_group_name_H-M   'P 1'
#
loop_
_entity.id
_entity.type
_entity.pdbx_description
1 polymer ?
#
loop_
_entity_poly.entity_id
_entity_poly.type
_entity_poly.pdbx_seq_one_letter_code
_entity_poly.pdbx_strand_id
1 'polypeptide(L)'
;MDPAEMRYLEEEDGPLMKTIKGSITGFGAGTIYGTILAIWKDVPRVERNVALPGLIRTLKMMGTHGLTFAAIGGVYIGVEQLVQNFRSKRDFYNGAIGGFVAGASVLGYRARSIPTAIAAGATLAVTSALIDSGGQTTRVDTGREYYPYTVEKRAEADS
;
A
#
# COMPACT_ATOMS: atom_id res chain seq x y z
N MET A 1 13.94 -24.21 -15.86
CA MET A 1 14.16 -22.86 -15.30
C MET A 1 15.65 -22.69 -15.06
N ASP A 2 16.23 -21.61 -15.56
CA ASP A 2 17.63 -21.26 -15.32
C ASP A 2 17.81 -20.85 -13.84
N PRO A 3 18.87 -21.29 -13.12
CA PRO A 3 19.18 -20.82 -11.77
C PRO A 3 19.27 -19.29 -11.65
N ALA A 4 19.61 -18.57 -12.73
CA ALA A 4 19.56 -17.11 -12.73
C ALA A 4 18.11 -16.59 -12.66
N GLU A 5 17.20 -17.12 -13.49
CA GLU A 5 15.77 -16.77 -13.47
C GLU A 5 15.13 -17.08 -12.12
N MET A 6 15.45 -18.21 -11.51
CA MET A 6 14.97 -18.57 -10.17
C MET A 6 15.35 -17.52 -9.12
N ARG A 7 16.60 -17.02 -9.18
CA ARG A 7 17.10 -16.01 -8.25
C ARG A 7 16.45 -14.64 -8.48
N TYR A 8 16.20 -14.27 -9.74
CA TYR A 8 15.46 -13.04 -10.06
C TYR A 8 14.02 -13.09 -9.55
N LEU A 9 13.34 -14.23 -9.72
CA LEU A 9 11.98 -14.43 -9.23
C LEU A 9 11.93 -14.41 -7.70
N GLU A 10 12.88 -15.05 -7.02
CA GLU A 10 12.99 -15.00 -5.55
C GLU A 10 13.23 -13.59 -5.01
N GLU A 11 14.04 -12.79 -5.70
CA GLU A 11 14.32 -11.39 -5.33
C GLU A 11 13.11 -10.48 -5.62
N GLU A 12 12.37 -10.74 -6.70
CA GLU A 12 11.10 -10.07 -7.01
C GLU A 12 9.96 -10.41 -6.05
N ASP A 13 9.92 -11.66 -5.56
CA ASP A 13 8.91 -12.16 -4.62
C ASP A 13 9.24 -11.91 -3.14
N GLY A 14 10.42 -11.34 -2.89
CA GLY A 14 10.90 -11.05 -1.55
C GLY A 14 9.93 -10.20 -0.70
N PRO A 15 9.85 -10.43 0.62
CA PRO A 15 9.06 -9.63 1.55
C PRO A 15 9.33 -8.12 1.43
N LEU A 16 10.62 -7.78 1.31
CA LEU A 16 11.10 -6.42 1.12
C LEU A 16 10.59 -5.82 -0.19
N MET A 17 10.73 -6.55 -1.31
CA MET A 17 10.31 -6.07 -2.62
C MET A 17 8.80 -5.81 -2.67
N LYS A 18 8.00 -6.70 -2.07
CA LYS A 18 6.54 -6.52 -1.93
C LYS A 18 6.19 -5.27 -1.12
N THR A 19 6.90 -5.01 -0.03
CA THR A 19 6.72 -3.79 0.77
C THR A 19 7.11 -2.53 0.00
N ILE A 20 8.20 -2.58 -0.77
CA ILE A 20 8.63 -1.49 -1.66
C ILE A 20 7.57 -1.24 -2.74
N LYS A 21 7.07 -2.28 -3.41
CA LYS A 21 5.98 -2.20 -4.40
C LYS A 21 4.71 -1.58 -3.78
N GLY A 22 4.36 -1.95 -2.54
CA GLY A 22 3.27 -1.30 -1.79
C GLY A 22 3.51 0.17 -1.49
N SER A 23 4.73 0.52 -1.13
CA SER A 23 5.11 1.91 -0.83
C SER A 23 5.10 2.78 -2.09
N ILE A 24 5.59 2.26 -3.22
CA ILE A 24 5.60 2.97 -4.51
C ILE A 24 4.19 3.19 -5.03
N THR A 25 3.34 2.16 -4.97
CA THR A 25 1.93 2.27 -5.37
C THR A 25 1.17 3.25 -4.48
N GLY A 26 1.38 3.18 -3.16
CA GLY A 26 0.89 4.19 -2.22
C GLY A 26 1.38 5.61 -2.55
N PHE A 27 2.67 5.77 -2.87
CA PHE A 27 3.22 7.08 -3.26
C PHE A 27 2.53 7.64 -4.51
N GLY A 28 2.37 6.83 -5.55
CA GLY A 28 1.66 7.23 -6.77
C GLY A 28 0.23 7.68 -6.48
N ALA A 29 -0.53 6.90 -5.70
CA ALA A 29 -1.88 7.27 -5.31
C ALA A 29 -1.93 8.56 -4.47
N GLY A 30 -0.99 8.71 -3.52
CA GLY A 30 -0.90 9.89 -2.66
C GLY A 30 -0.50 11.15 -3.38
N THR A 31 0.35 11.06 -4.42
CA THR A 31 0.71 12.23 -5.24
C THR A 31 -0.47 12.69 -6.08
N ILE A 32 -1.22 11.78 -6.71
CA ILE A 32 -2.46 12.11 -7.44
C ILE A 32 -3.47 12.78 -6.50
N TYR A 33 -3.70 12.20 -5.32
CA TYR A 33 -4.59 12.79 -4.31
C TYR A 33 -4.10 14.19 -3.86
N GLY A 34 -2.80 14.34 -3.63
CA GLY A 34 -2.19 15.62 -3.28
C GLY A 34 -2.34 16.68 -4.37
N THR A 35 -2.28 16.29 -5.65
CA THR A 35 -2.54 17.18 -6.79
C THR A 35 -3.99 17.65 -6.82
N ILE A 36 -4.95 16.75 -6.62
CA ILE A 36 -6.38 17.12 -6.56
C ILE A 36 -6.64 18.12 -5.43
N LEU A 37 -6.08 17.87 -4.25
CA LEU A 37 -6.19 18.79 -3.11
C LEU A 37 -5.51 20.13 -3.37
N ALA A 38 -4.42 20.14 -4.13
CA ALA A 38 -3.74 21.37 -4.51
C ALA A 38 -4.63 22.23 -5.42
N ILE A 39 -5.26 21.62 -6.43
CA ILE A 39 -6.17 22.30 -7.35
C ILE A 39 -7.36 22.91 -6.58
N TRP A 40 -7.94 22.18 -5.63
CA TRP A 40 -9.12 22.67 -4.89
C TRP A 40 -8.79 23.75 -3.87
N LYS A 41 -7.55 23.80 -3.36
CA LYS A 41 -7.12 24.78 -2.36
C LYS A 41 -6.53 26.05 -2.95
N ASP A 42 -6.27 26.09 -4.26
CA ASP A 42 -5.94 27.32 -4.96
C ASP A 42 -7.19 28.22 -5.05
N VAL A 43 -7.50 28.86 -3.91
CA VAL A 43 -8.32 30.07 -3.86
C VAL A 43 -7.60 31.11 -4.73
N PRO A 44 -8.28 31.81 -5.66
CA PRO A 44 -7.65 32.79 -6.54
C PRO A 44 -7.15 33.98 -5.72
N ARG A 45 -5.98 33.82 -5.10
CA ARG A 45 -5.21 34.91 -4.53
C ARG A 45 -4.36 35.42 -5.66
N VAL A 46 -4.71 36.62 -6.10
CA VAL A 46 -3.89 37.49 -6.97
C VAL A 46 -2.54 37.71 -6.28
N GLU A 47 -1.64 36.72 -6.35
CA GLU A 47 -0.22 36.93 -6.10
C GLU A 47 0.36 37.47 -7.41
N ARG A 48 0.31 38.80 -7.53
CA ARG A 48 1.07 39.58 -8.49
C ARG A 48 2.53 39.05 -8.51
N ASN A 49 2.94 38.49 -9.63
CA ASN A 49 4.34 38.35 -10.08
C ASN A 49 5.30 37.42 -9.30
N VAL A 50 4.86 36.30 -8.73
CA VAL A 50 5.80 35.22 -8.35
C VAL A 50 5.15 33.83 -8.45
N ALA A 51 5.43 33.09 -9.52
CA ALA A 51 4.93 31.72 -9.72
C ALA A 51 5.64 30.67 -8.84
N LEU A 52 6.82 31.00 -8.32
CA LEU A 52 7.68 30.10 -7.54
C LEU A 52 7.07 29.67 -6.18
N PRO A 53 6.49 30.57 -5.35
CA PRO A 53 5.86 30.18 -4.08
C PRO A 53 4.65 29.27 -4.26
N GLY A 54 3.85 29.49 -5.32
CA GLY A 54 2.71 28.64 -5.68
C GLY A 54 3.17 27.23 -6.04
N LEU A 55 4.17 27.10 -6.92
CA LEU A 55 4.74 25.81 -7.30
C LEU A 55 5.36 25.05 -6.11
N ILE A 56 6.08 25.74 -5.22
CA ILE A 56 6.65 25.11 -4.02
C ILE A 56 5.53 24.58 -3.11
N ARG A 57 4.42 25.32 -2.97
CA ARG A 57 3.29 24.90 -2.16
C ARG A 57 2.60 23.67 -2.76
N THR A 58 2.39 23.61 -4.07
CA THR A 58 1.78 22.45 -4.73
C THR A 58 2.68 21.22 -4.63
N LEU A 59 3.97 21.35 -4.93
CA LEU A 59 4.96 20.27 -4.77
C LEU A 59 5.03 19.76 -3.33
N LYS A 60 4.98 20.66 -2.34
CA LYS A 60 4.97 20.27 -0.93
C LYS A 60 3.69 19.51 -0.56
N MET A 61 2.53 19.90 -1.09
CA MET A 61 1.29 19.16 -0.88
C MET A 61 1.34 17.76 -1.52
N MET A 62 1.76 17.68 -2.78
CA MET A 62 1.94 16.41 -3.49
C MET A 62 2.91 15.48 -2.77
N GLY A 63 4.08 15.99 -2.38
CA GLY A 63 5.11 15.21 -1.68
C GLY A 63 4.65 14.76 -0.29
N THR A 64 3.96 15.63 0.46
CA THR A 64 3.47 15.27 1.80
C THR A 64 2.40 14.19 1.73
N HIS A 65 1.45 14.29 0.79
CA HIS A 65 0.40 13.28 0.61
C HIS A 65 0.96 11.98 0.01
N GLY A 66 1.86 12.08 -0.97
CA GLY A 66 2.62 10.96 -1.52
C GLY A 66 3.33 10.16 -0.43
N LEU A 67 4.12 10.82 0.42
CA LEU A 67 4.82 10.17 1.54
C LEU A 67 3.87 9.48 2.53
N THR A 68 2.74 10.11 2.85
CA THR A 68 1.78 9.50 3.78
C THR A 68 1.16 8.23 3.23
N PHE A 69 0.76 8.22 1.96
CA PHE A 69 0.17 7.03 1.36
C PHE A 69 1.23 5.96 1.08
N ALA A 70 2.47 6.36 0.77
CA ALA A 70 3.61 5.44 0.68
C ALA A 70 3.84 4.72 2.01
N ALA A 71 3.84 5.47 3.11
CA ALA A 71 3.98 4.91 4.46
C ALA A 71 2.83 3.95 4.80
N ILE A 72 1.58 4.31 4.47
CA ILE A 72 0.42 3.42 4.67
C ILE A 72 0.60 2.12 3.88
N GLY A 73 0.94 2.21 2.58
CA GLY A 73 1.13 1.04 1.72
C GLY A 73 2.29 0.13 2.18
N GLY A 74 3.40 0.72 2.60
CA GLY A 74 4.54 -0.02 3.14
C GLY A 74 4.22 -0.72 4.47
N VAL A 75 3.63 0.00 5.43
CA VAL A 75 3.26 -0.58 6.72
C VAL A 75 2.18 -1.66 6.55
N TYR A 76 1.19 -1.43 5.68
CA TYR A 76 0.15 -2.41 5.38
C TYR A 76 0.74 -3.74 4.90
N ILE A 77 1.54 -3.71 3.83
CA ILE A 77 2.12 -4.93 3.24
C ILE A 77 3.14 -5.57 4.20
N GLY A 78 3.96 -4.78 4.88
CA GLY A 78 4.94 -5.29 5.83
C GLY A 78 4.28 -6.03 7.01
N VAL A 79 3.21 -5.46 7.58
CA VAL A 79 2.47 -6.09 8.68
C VAL A 79 1.71 -7.32 8.20
N GLU A 80 1.05 -7.25 7.04
CA GLU A 80 0.36 -8.39 6.44
C GLU A 80 1.30 -9.59 6.28
N GLN A 81 2.52 -9.37 5.77
CA GLN A 81 3.54 -10.41 5.62
C GLN A 81 4.02 -10.96 6.97
N LEU A 82 4.24 -10.11 7.97
CA LEU A 82 4.65 -10.55 9.31
C LEU A 82 3.59 -11.45 9.95
N VAL A 83 2.31 -11.05 9.87
CA VAL A 83 1.20 -11.83 10.41
C VAL A 83 1.04 -13.14 9.63
N GLN A 84 1.17 -13.10 8.30
CA GLN A 84 1.13 -14.29 7.47
C GLN A 84 2.25 -15.26 7.81
N ASN A 85 3.49 -14.78 8.02
CA ASN A 85 4.63 -15.61 8.39
C ASN A 85 4.45 -16.24 9.78
N PHE A 86 3.86 -15.49 10.72
CA PHE A 86 3.61 -15.99 12.08
C PHE A 86 2.48 -17.03 12.12
N ARG A 87 1.41 -16.83 11.34
CA ARG A 87 0.23 -17.70 11.36
C ARG A 87 0.26 -18.81 10.32
N SER A 88 1.18 -18.75 9.35
CA SER A 88 1.23 -19.61 8.16
C SER A 88 -0.12 -19.75 7.44
N LYS A 89 -0.99 -18.74 7.56
CA LYS A 89 -2.34 -18.69 6.99
C LYS A 89 -2.51 -17.39 6.21
N ARG A 90 -3.16 -17.47 5.05
CA ARG A 90 -3.49 -16.32 4.20
C ARG A 90 -4.99 -16.06 4.27
N ASP A 91 -5.40 -15.26 5.25
CA ASP A 91 -6.81 -14.93 5.49
C ASP A 91 -7.02 -13.42 5.51
N PHE A 92 -8.27 -12.98 5.34
CA PHE A 92 -8.68 -11.56 5.43
C PHE A 92 -8.29 -10.88 6.76
N TYR A 93 -8.05 -11.66 7.81
CA TYR A 93 -7.53 -11.16 9.08
C TYR A 93 -6.15 -10.51 8.95
N ASN A 94 -5.30 -11.00 8.05
CA ASN A 94 -3.96 -10.44 7.85
C ASN A 94 -4.06 -9.05 7.24
N GLY A 95 -4.93 -8.88 6.24
CA GLY A 95 -5.27 -7.59 5.66
C GLY A 95 -5.89 -6.65 6.69
N ALA A 96 -6.89 -7.11 7.46
CA ALA A 96 -7.53 -6.29 8.49
C ALA A 96 -6.54 -5.78 9.55
N ILE A 97 -5.61 -6.64 10.01
CA ILE A 97 -4.55 -6.26 10.95
C ILE A 97 -3.56 -5.28 10.28
N GLY A 98 -3.14 -5.56 9.05
CA GLY A 98 -2.28 -4.66 8.28
C GLY A 98 -2.91 -3.28 8.09
N GLY A 99 -4.19 -3.22 7.74
CA GLY A 99 -4.99 -2.00 7.59
C GLY A 99 -5.11 -1.23 8.90
N PHE A 100 -5.41 -1.93 9.99
CA PHE A 100 -5.47 -1.32 11.32
C PHE A 100 -4.15 -0.67 11.71
N VAL A 101 -3.04 -1.43 11.61
CA VAL A 101 -1.72 -0.94 12.02
C VAL A 101 -1.26 0.20 11.13
N ALA A 102 -1.45 0.11 9.81
CA ALA A 102 -1.11 1.18 8.88
C ALA A 102 -1.89 2.47 9.16
N GLY A 103 -3.20 2.37 9.39
CA GLY A 103 -4.05 3.51 9.71
C GLY A 103 -3.73 4.13 11.06
N ALA A 104 -3.66 3.31 12.10
CA ALA A 104 -3.39 3.77 13.46
C ALA A 104 -2.01 4.41 13.59
N SER A 105 -0.98 3.82 12.99
CA SER A 105 0.38 4.35 13.07
C SER A 105 0.57 5.61 12.23
N VAL A 106 0.28 5.56 10.92
CA VAL A 106 0.62 6.65 10.01
C VAL A 106 -0.30 7.85 10.20
N LEU A 107 -1.61 7.63 10.26
CA LEU A 107 -2.58 8.71 10.43
C LEU A 107 -2.65 9.18 11.88
N GLY A 108 -2.53 8.27 12.85
CA GLY A 108 -2.45 8.63 14.27
C GLY A 108 -1.22 9.48 14.61
N TYR A 109 -0.04 9.11 14.09
CA TYR A 109 1.18 9.91 14.28
C TYR A 109 1.05 11.30 13.63
N ARG A 110 0.49 11.35 12.41
CA ARG A 110 0.26 12.62 11.70
C ARG A 110 -0.73 13.53 12.43
N ALA A 111 -1.81 12.98 12.98
CA ALA A 111 -2.84 13.72 13.69
C ALA A 111 -2.49 13.99 15.17
N ARG A 112 -1.46 13.33 15.71
CA ARG A 112 -1.05 13.39 17.12
C ARG A 112 -2.21 13.13 18.09
N SER A 113 -3.12 12.24 17.71
CA SER A 113 -4.35 11.99 18.45
C SER A 113 -4.68 10.50 18.49
N ILE A 114 -4.82 9.97 19.71
CA ILE A 114 -5.18 8.56 19.95
C ILE A 114 -6.57 8.23 19.40
N PRO A 115 -7.62 9.06 19.61
CA PRO A 115 -8.92 8.84 18.98
C PRO A 115 -8.84 8.75 17.46
N THR A 116 -8.05 9.60 16.82
CA THR A 116 -7.88 9.54 15.36
C THR A 116 -7.10 8.31 14.92
N ALA A 117 -6.14 7.84 15.72
CA ALA A 117 -5.41 6.60 15.45
C ALA A 117 -6.37 5.40 15.46
N ILE A 118 -7.21 5.30 16.49
CA ILE A 118 -8.18 4.21 16.62
C ILE A 118 -9.20 4.26 15.48
N ALA A 119 -9.76 5.45 15.20
CA ALA A 119 -10.74 5.61 14.14
C ALA A 119 -10.15 5.29 12.76
N ALA A 120 -8.95 5.81 12.44
CA ALA A 120 -8.27 5.56 11.19
C ALA A 120 -7.83 4.10 11.02
N GLY A 121 -7.37 3.47 12.10
CA GLY A 121 -7.07 2.03 12.10
C GLY A 121 -8.34 1.22 11.85
N ALA A 122 -9.42 1.49 12.57
CA ALA A 122 -10.67 0.76 12.44
C ALA A 122 -11.27 0.90 11.03
N THR A 123 -11.27 2.10 10.44
CA THR A 123 -11.78 2.30 9.08
C THR A 123 -10.96 1.53 8.06
N LEU A 124 -9.62 1.61 8.11
CA LEU A 124 -8.77 0.87 7.17
C LEU A 124 -8.84 -0.65 7.38
N ALA A 125 -9.03 -1.12 8.62
CA ALA A 125 -9.24 -2.54 8.90
C ALA A 125 -10.53 -3.06 8.27
N VAL A 126 -11.63 -2.31 8.44
CA VAL A 126 -12.92 -2.64 7.83
C VAL A 126 -12.83 -2.58 6.31
N THR A 127 -12.22 -1.53 5.75
CA THR A 127 -12.01 -1.42 4.30
C THR A 127 -11.22 -2.59 3.76
N SER A 128 -10.13 -2.99 4.42
CA SER A 128 -9.33 -4.14 4.01
C SER A 128 -10.12 -5.44 4.10
N ALA A 129 -10.83 -5.68 5.20
CA ALA A 129 -11.67 -6.87 5.35
C ALA A 129 -12.77 -6.93 4.27
N LEU A 130 -13.37 -5.79 3.91
CA LEU A 130 -14.37 -5.72 2.84
C LEU A 130 -13.76 -6.03 1.47
N ILE A 131 -12.61 -5.46 1.14
CA ILE A 131 -11.89 -5.74 -0.12
C ILE A 131 -11.54 -7.23 -0.21
N ASP A 132 -11.02 -7.81 0.86
CA ASP A 132 -10.64 -9.22 0.91
C ASP A 132 -11.85 -10.17 0.90
N SER A 133 -12.99 -9.76 1.47
CA SER A 133 -14.24 -10.54 1.46
C SER A 133 -14.94 -10.57 0.10
N GLY A 134 -14.73 -9.54 -0.74
CA GLY A 134 -15.35 -9.38 -2.05
C GLY A 134 -14.80 -10.30 -3.14
N GLY A 135 -13.95 -11.26 -2.79
CA GLY A 135 -13.38 -12.21 -3.75
C GLY A 135 -12.27 -11.64 -4.63
N GLN A 136 -11.79 -10.41 -4.38
CA GLN A 136 -10.50 -9.95 -4.90
C GLN A 136 -9.36 -10.64 -4.15
N THR A 137 -9.24 -11.93 -4.44
CA THR A 137 -8.13 -12.83 -4.12
C THR A 137 -6.82 -12.41 -4.83
N THR A 138 -6.59 -11.11 -5.06
CA THR A 138 -5.48 -10.57 -5.87
C THR A 138 -4.11 -10.71 -5.18
N ARG A 139 -4.05 -11.33 -3.99
CA ARG A 139 -2.80 -11.72 -3.31
C ARG A 139 -2.71 -13.21 -2.96
N VAL A 140 -3.67 -14.01 -3.40
CA VAL A 140 -3.62 -15.46 -3.26
C VAL A 140 -3.15 -16.02 -4.59
N ASP A 141 -1.98 -16.65 -4.58
CA ASP A 141 -1.71 -17.68 -5.58
C ASP A 141 -2.74 -18.80 -5.33
N THR A 142 -3.87 -18.69 -6.03
CA THR A 142 -5.04 -19.55 -5.84
C THR A 142 -4.95 -20.76 -6.76
N GLY A 143 -3.81 -20.99 -7.42
CA GLY A 143 -3.68 -21.98 -8.49
C GLY A 143 -4.62 -21.74 -9.67
N ARG A 144 -5.21 -20.54 -9.79
CA ARG A 144 -6.03 -20.16 -10.94
C ARG A 144 -5.20 -19.36 -11.91
N GLU A 145 -4.88 -20.01 -13.02
CA GLU A 145 -4.19 -19.43 -14.16
C GLU A 145 -4.93 -18.20 -14.69
N TYR A 146 -4.33 -17.03 -14.53
CA TYR A 146 -4.63 -15.88 -15.38
C TYR A 146 -3.56 -15.82 -16.47
N TYR A 147 -3.86 -16.47 -17.60
CA TYR A 147 -3.08 -16.41 -18.83
C TYR A 147 -3.07 -14.97 -19.40
N PRO A 148 -1.91 -14.48 -19.92
CA PRO A 148 -1.19 -15.14 -21.01
C PRO A 148 0.21 -15.70 -20.73
N TYR A 149 0.67 -15.83 -19.49
CA TYR A 149 1.94 -16.53 -19.21
C TYR A 149 1.75 -17.78 -18.36
N THR A 150 1.97 -18.95 -18.98
CA THR A 150 2.10 -20.28 -18.36
C THR A 150 3.30 -20.25 -17.41
N VAL A 151 3.10 -20.30 -16.10
CA VAL A 151 4.15 -20.77 -15.19
C VAL A 151 3.67 -22.12 -14.67
N GLU A 152 4.35 -23.19 -15.11
CA GLU A 152 4.00 -24.56 -14.76
C GLU A 152 3.86 -24.73 -13.24
N LYS A 153 2.83 -25.50 -12.87
CA LYS A 153 2.49 -25.91 -11.52
C LYS A 153 3.70 -26.55 -10.83
N ARG A 154 4.10 -26.04 -9.66
CA ARG A 154 5.04 -26.74 -8.77
C ARG A 154 4.47 -28.12 -8.45
N ALA A 155 5.17 -29.18 -8.83
CA ALA A 155 4.79 -30.52 -8.43
C ALA A 155 4.84 -30.63 -6.90
N GLU A 156 3.70 -30.95 -6.29
CA GLU A 156 3.64 -31.49 -4.94
C GLU A 156 4.48 -32.77 -4.95
N ALA A 157 5.63 -32.73 -4.27
CA ALA A 157 6.35 -33.93 -3.91
C ALA A 157 5.60 -34.55 -2.72
N ASP A 158 4.57 -35.33 -3.03
CA ASP A 158 3.97 -36.29 -2.12
C ASP A 158 4.99 -37.39 -1.79
N SER A 159 5.10 -37.72 -0.50
CA SER A 159 5.69 -38.96 0.01
C SER A 159 4.69 -40.10 -0.07
#